data_AF-A0A1Y4TYB7-F1
#
_entry.id   AF-A0A1Y4TYB7-F1
#
_cell.length_a   1.000
_cell.length_b   1.000
_cell.length_c   1.000
_cell.angle_alpha   90.00
_cell.angle_beta   90.00
_cell.angle_gamma   90.00
#
_symmetry.space_group_name_H-M   'P 1'
#
loop_
_entity.id
_entity.type
_entity.pdbx_description
1 polymer ?
#
loop_
_entity_poly.entity_id
_entity_poly.type
_entity_poly.pdbx_seq_one_letter_code
_entity_poly.pdbx_strand_id
1 'polypeptide(L)'
;MSNDELLRYIAEHMVTKADIAGMATKDDIKDMATRDDLKNLVTKDELKNLATKDELKNLATKDELRALEAKMATKDELKALEAKMATKDDLRALEAKMATKDELKALEAKMATKDDLRETENMILTEVDRIQERSEEHYAELCTRIRNLENKVVVRSEQSTINLLVEVVSTLKTDVEYLKAKIS
;
A
#
# COMPACT_ATOMS: atom_id res chain seq x y z
N MET A 1 -83.79 -90.10 56.65
CA MET A 1 -84.44 -89.02 55.89
C MET A 1 -85.69 -89.57 55.24
N SER A 2 -86.84 -88.95 55.49
CA SER A 2 -88.06 -89.26 54.74
C SER A 2 -87.98 -88.64 53.33
N ASN A 3 -88.81 -89.10 52.39
CA ASN A 3 -88.90 -88.49 51.05
C ASN A 3 -89.23 -86.99 51.11
N ASP A 4 -89.93 -86.55 52.16
CA ASP A 4 -90.35 -85.17 52.36
C ASP A 4 -89.18 -84.27 52.82
N GLU A 5 -88.29 -84.79 53.66
CA GLU A 5 -87.04 -84.11 54.04
C GLU A 5 -86.07 -83.98 52.86
N LEU A 6 -86.05 -84.99 51.96
CA LEU A 6 -85.26 -84.95 50.73
C LEU A 6 -85.77 -83.86 49.78
N LEU A 7 -87.09 -83.73 49.61
CA LEU A 7 -87.72 -82.70 48.80
C LEU A 7 -87.44 -81.29 49.34
N ARG A 8 -87.48 -81.10 50.67
CA ARG A 8 -87.13 -79.82 51.30
C ARG A 8 -85.66 -79.46 51.11
N TYR A 9 -84.76 -80.41 51.31
CA TYR A 9 -83.32 -80.21 51.09
C TYR A 9 -83.01 -79.83 49.64
N ILE A 10 -83.69 -80.46 48.68
CA ILE A 10 -83.61 -80.09 47.27
C ILE A 10 -84.14 -78.67 47.05
N ALA A 11 -85.27 -78.29 47.64
CA ALA A 11 -85.83 -76.95 47.50
C ALA A 11 -84.94 -75.84 48.09
N GLU A 12 -84.23 -76.11 49.19
CA GLU A 12 -83.32 -75.16 49.87
C GLU A 12 -81.96 -74.99 49.16
N HIS A 13 -81.53 -75.97 48.37
CA HIS A 13 -80.23 -75.96 47.67
C HIS A 13 -80.31 -75.90 46.14
N MET A 14 -81.52 -75.88 45.58
CA MET A 14 -81.70 -75.69 44.15
C MET A 14 -81.62 -74.21 43.81
N VAL A 15 -80.81 -73.88 42.81
CA VAL A 15 -80.74 -72.53 42.24
C VAL A 15 -82.07 -72.20 41.57
N THR A 16 -82.66 -71.07 41.96
CA THR A 16 -83.90 -70.55 41.39
C THR A 16 -83.61 -69.67 40.17
N LYS A 17 -84.64 -69.42 39.36
CA LYS A 17 -84.53 -68.44 38.25
C LYS A 17 -84.20 -67.03 38.75
N ALA A 18 -84.61 -66.68 39.98
CA ALA A 18 -84.30 -65.38 40.57
C ALA A 18 -82.80 -65.26 40.91
N ASP A 19 -82.18 -66.36 41.36
CA ASP A 19 -80.76 -66.40 41.72
C ASP A 19 -79.84 -66.13 40.52
N ILE A 20 -80.27 -66.50 39.30
CA ILE A 20 -79.50 -66.31 38.07
C ILE A 20 -79.89 -65.07 37.26
N ALA A 21 -80.99 -64.38 37.61
CA ALA A 21 -81.51 -63.25 36.83
C ALA A 21 -80.58 -62.02 36.79
N GLY A 22 -79.66 -61.90 37.75
CA GLY A 22 -78.65 -60.83 37.82
C GLY A 22 -77.22 -61.28 37.49
N MET A 23 -77.02 -62.54 37.09
CA MET A 23 -75.70 -63.04 36.71
C MET A 23 -75.39 -62.61 35.27
N ALA A 24 -74.15 -62.16 35.03
CA ALA A 24 -73.68 -61.90 33.68
C ALA A 24 -73.76 -63.17 32.83
N THR A 25 -74.34 -63.04 31.65
CA THR A 25 -74.44 -64.09 30.65
C THR A 25 -73.18 -64.17 29.80
N LYS A 26 -73.05 -65.25 29.02
CA LYS A 26 -71.96 -65.38 28.05
C LYS A 26 -72.02 -64.30 26.97
N ASP A 27 -73.22 -63.83 26.63
CA ASP A 27 -73.39 -62.78 25.63
C ASP A 27 -72.95 -61.42 26.19
N ASP A 28 -73.15 -61.15 27.48
CA ASP A 28 -72.71 -59.90 28.14
C ASP A 28 -71.19 -59.71 28.10
N ILE A 29 -70.41 -60.79 28.03
CA ILE A 29 -68.94 -60.76 28.05
C ILE A 29 -68.30 -61.02 26.69
N LYS A 30 -69.09 -61.29 25.64
CA LYS A 30 -68.58 -61.72 24.33
C LYS A 30 -67.69 -60.67 23.65
N ASP A 31 -68.01 -59.40 23.86
CA ASP A 31 -67.32 -58.26 23.25
C ASP A 31 -66.40 -57.52 24.24
N MET A 32 -66.18 -58.08 25.45
CA MET A 32 -65.23 -57.50 26.39
C MET A 32 -63.80 -57.73 25.90
N ALA A 33 -63.02 -56.64 25.84
CA ALA A 33 -61.61 -56.71 25.53
C ALA A 33 -60.88 -57.63 26.52
N THR A 34 -60.09 -58.54 25.96
CA THR A 34 -59.25 -59.47 26.71
C THR A 34 -57.92 -58.80 27.07
N ARG A 35 -57.15 -59.44 27.96
CA ARG A 35 -55.78 -58.99 28.24
C ARG A 35 -54.87 -59.06 27.01
N ASP A 36 -55.16 -59.97 26.08
CA ASP A 36 -54.36 -60.11 24.86
C ASP A 36 -54.63 -58.96 23.89
N ASP A 37 -55.87 -58.46 23.83
CA ASP A 37 -56.24 -57.28 23.01
C ASP A 37 -55.50 -56.01 23.45
N LEU A 38 -55.07 -55.93 24.71
CA LEU A 38 -54.36 -54.79 25.28
C LEU A 38 -52.83 -54.89 25.17
N LYS A 39 -52.26 -56.05 24.83
CA LYS A 39 -50.79 -56.28 24.81
C LYS A 39 -50.04 -55.40 23.81
N ASN A 40 -50.71 -54.99 22.74
CA ASN A 40 -50.12 -54.20 21.66
C ASN A 40 -50.45 -52.69 21.78
N LEU A 41 -51.14 -52.28 22.84
CA LEU A 41 -51.37 -50.86 23.08
C LEU A 41 -50.09 -50.23 23.63
N VAL A 42 -49.72 -49.09 23.03
CA VAL A 42 -48.57 -48.30 23.48
C VAL A 42 -48.80 -47.84 24.92
N THR A 43 -47.81 -48.08 25.76
CA THR A 43 -47.79 -47.67 27.17
C THR A 43 -47.42 -46.20 27.31
N LYS A 44 -47.80 -45.61 28.45
CA LYS A 44 -47.38 -44.23 28.78
C LYS A 44 -45.87 -44.07 28.85
N ASP A 45 -45.13 -45.12 29.20
CA ASP A 45 -43.68 -45.08 29.28
C ASP A 45 -43.01 -45.10 27.90
N GLU A 46 -43.57 -45.84 26.94
CA GLU A 46 -43.10 -45.82 25.54
C GLU A 46 -43.30 -44.45 24.87
N LEU A 47 -44.32 -43.69 25.28
CA LEU A 47 -44.55 -42.33 24.80
C LEU A 47 -43.55 -41.29 25.37
N LYS A 48 -42.86 -41.57 26.48
CA LYS A 48 -41.89 -40.63 27.08
C LYS A 48 -40.63 -40.43 26.23
N ASN A 49 -40.32 -41.39 25.36
CA ASN A 49 -39.15 -41.33 24.48
C ASN A 49 -39.44 -40.59 23.16
N LEU A 50 -40.67 -40.12 22.94
CA LEU A 50 -41.01 -39.28 21.79
C LEU A 50 -40.60 -37.83 22.07
N ALA A 51 -40.10 -37.15 21.03
CA ALA A 51 -39.76 -35.75 21.11
C ALA A 51 -40.95 -34.92 21.61
N THR A 52 -40.75 -34.25 22.73
CA THR A 52 -41.72 -33.37 23.37
C THR A 52 -41.81 -32.06 22.62
N LYS A 53 -42.94 -31.37 22.82
CA LYS A 53 -43.16 -30.03 22.26
C LYS A 53 -42.08 -29.03 22.71
N ASP A 54 -41.51 -29.23 23.90
CA ASP A 54 -40.46 -28.35 24.44
C ASP A 54 -39.10 -28.63 23.80
N GLU A 55 -38.76 -29.88 23.49
CA GLU A 55 -37.52 -30.23 22.77
C GLU A 55 -37.50 -29.64 21.34
N LEU A 56 -38.67 -29.50 20.71
CA LEU A 56 -38.79 -28.91 19.37
C LEU A 56 -38.73 -27.37 19.36
N LYS A 57 -38.90 -26.69 20.51
CA LYS A 57 -38.86 -25.21 20.57
C LYS A 57 -37.47 -24.62 20.28
N ASN A 58 -36.42 -25.40 20.50
CA ASN A 58 -35.04 -24.97 20.28
C ASN A 58 -34.58 -25.19 18.83
N LEU A 59 -35.43 -25.77 17.97
CA LEU A 59 -35.13 -25.89 16.55
C LEU A 59 -35.39 -24.57 15.83
N ALA A 60 -34.52 -24.25 14.88
CA ALA A 60 -34.67 -23.05 14.05
C ALA A 60 -36.03 -23.07 13.34
N THR A 61 -36.78 -22.01 13.55
CA THR A 61 -38.07 -21.76 12.91
C THR A 61 -37.87 -21.35 11.46
N LYS A 62 -38.93 -21.50 10.65
CA LYS A 62 -38.91 -21.04 9.25
C LYS A 62 -38.64 -19.55 9.12
N ASP A 63 -39.11 -18.75 10.09
CA ASP A 63 -38.93 -17.31 10.08
C ASP A 63 -37.48 -16.92 10.42
N GLU A 64 -36.83 -17.65 11.34
CA GLU A 64 -35.40 -17.48 11.62
C GLU A 64 -34.52 -17.82 10.41
N LEU A 65 -34.86 -18.89 9.68
CA LEU A 65 -34.16 -19.27 8.45
C LEU A 65 -34.33 -18.22 7.35
N ARG A 66 -35.54 -17.67 7.17
CA ARG A 66 -35.81 -16.58 6.22
C ARG A 66 -35.08 -15.29 6.59
N ALA A 67 -35.03 -14.96 7.88
CA ALA A 67 -34.29 -13.80 8.36
C ALA A 67 -32.79 -13.94 8.13
N LEU A 68 -32.25 -15.16 8.22
CA LEU A 68 -30.85 -15.43 7.91
C LEU A 68 -30.59 -15.33 6.41
N GLU A 69 -31.45 -15.92 5.57
CA GLU A 69 -31.40 -15.82 4.10
C GLU A 69 -31.43 -14.35 3.63
N ALA A 70 -32.29 -13.52 4.23
CA ALA A 70 -32.38 -12.10 3.90
C ALA A 70 -31.13 -11.27 4.29
N LYS A 71 -30.32 -11.75 5.23
CA LYS A 71 -29.06 -11.12 5.65
C LYS A 71 -27.85 -11.62 4.87
N MET A 72 -28.00 -12.71 4.11
CA MET A 72 -26.93 -13.22 3.29
C MET A 72 -26.79 -12.37 2.03
N ALA A 73 -25.54 -12.15 1.61
CA ALA A 73 -25.25 -11.46 0.37
C ALA A 73 -25.93 -12.21 -0.80
N THR A 74 -26.69 -11.47 -1.57
CA THR A 74 -27.35 -11.96 -2.76
C THR A 74 -26.35 -12.19 -3.88
N LYS A 75 -26.73 -13.04 -4.83
CA LYS A 75 -25.93 -13.30 -6.04
C LYS A 75 -25.65 -12.03 -6.84
N ASP A 76 -26.58 -11.07 -6.84
CA ASP A 76 -26.43 -9.82 -7.57
C ASP A 76 -25.49 -8.85 -6.84
N GLU A 77 -25.50 -8.80 -5.50
CA GLU A 77 -24.51 -8.05 -4.73
C GLU A 77 -23.08 -8.58 -4.94
N LEU A 78 -22.91 -9.90 -5.00
CA LEU A 78 -21.61 -10.51 -5.29
C LEU A 78 -21.11 -10.17 -6.71
N LYS A 79 -22.00 -10.22 -7.72
CA LYS A 79 -21.66 -9.79 -9.09
C LYS A 79 -21.31 -8.31 -9.18
N ALA A 80 -22.04 -7.46 -8.47
CA ALA A 80 -21.76 -6.03 -8.43
C ALA A 80 -20.40 -5.73 -7.79
N LEU A 81 -19.98 -6.54 -6.81
CA LEU A 81 -18.67 -6.44 -6.20
C LEU A 81 -17.56 -6.92 -7.15
N GLU A 82 -17.77 -8.04 -7.84
CA GLU A 82 -16.86 -8.57 -8.87
C GLU A 82 -16.64 -7.55 -10.00
N ALA A 83 -17.69 -6.88 -10.47
CA ALA A 83 -17.60 -5.86 -11.51
C ALA A 83 -16.84 -4.59 -11.09
N LYS A 84 -16.73 -4.33 -9.77
CA LYS A 84 -15.96 -3.18 -9.23
C LYS A 84 -14.49 -3.53 -8.95
N MET A 85 -14.15 -4.81 -8.95
CA MET A 85 -12.77 -5.23 -8.75
C MET A 85 -11.96 -5.01 -10.02
N ALA A 86 -10.70 -4.57 -9.85
CA ALA A 86 -9.78 -4.45 -10.98
C ALA A 86 -9.64 -5.81 -11.66
N THR A 87 -9.85 -5.83 -12.97
CA THR A 87 -9.71 -7.03 -13.79
C THR A 87 -8.25 -7.30 -14.09
N LYS A 88 -7.97 -8.52 -14.56
CA LYS A 88 -6.65 -8.89 -15.06
C LYS A 88 -6.19 -7.99 -16.21
N ASP A 89 -7.13 -7.52 -17.02
CA ASP A 89 -6.85 -6.64 -18.14
C ASP A 89 -6.56 -5.20 -17.68
N ASP A 90 -7.21 -4.72 -16.62
CA ASP A 90 -6.87 -3.43 -15.99
C ASP A 90 -5.44 -3.43 -15.45
N LEU A 91 -5.03 -4.53 -14.80
CA LEU A 91 -3.66 -4.69 -14.29
C LEU A 91 -2.63 -4.75 -15.43
N ARG A 92 -2.94 -5.44 -16.52
CA ARG A 92 -2.08 -5.46 -17.73
C ARG A 92 -1.98 -4.10 -18.39
N ALA A 93 -3.08 -3.34 -18.46
CA ALA A 93 -3.07 -2.01 -19.02
C ALA A 93 -2.23 -1.03 -18.17
N LEU A 94 -2.22 -1.20 -16.85
CA LEU A 94 -1.31 -0.47 -15.97
C LEU A 94 0.14 -0.88 -16.20
N GLU A 95 0.44 -2.17 -16.24
CA GLU A 95 1.79 -2.70 -16.50
C GLU A 95 2.36 -2.19 -17.83
N ALA A 96 1.54 -2.16 -18.89
CA ALA A 96 1.93 -1.64 -20.20
C ALA A 96 2.20 -0.13 -20.23
N LYS A 97 1.65 0.64 -19.28
CA LYS A 97 1.89 2.09 -19.16
C LYS A 97 3.08 2.42 -18.26
N MET A 98 3.61 1.44 -17.53
CA MET A 98 4.78 1.64 -16.68
C MET A 98 6.04 1.62 -17.54
N ALA A 99 6.99 2.50 -17.21
CA ALA A 99 8.30 2.48 -17.85
C ALA A 99 8.95 1.12 -17.63
N THR A 100 9.37 0.52 -18.74
CA THR A 100 10.06 -0.76 -18.73
C THR A 100 11.46 -0.61 -18.14
N LYS A 101 12.01 -1.72 -17.64
CA LYS A 101 13.38 -1.76 -17.13
C LYS A 101 14.41 -1.31 -18.18
N ASP A 102 14.14 -1.61 -19.44
CA ASP A 102 15.03 -1.26 -20.54
C ASP A 102 14.94 0.24 -20.89
N GLU A 103 13.76 0.83 -20.84
CA GLU A 103 13.59 2.29 -20.97
C GLU A 103 14.31 3.06 -19.85
N LEU A 104 14.24 2.56 -18.61
CA LEU A 104 14.95 3.17 -17.48
C LEU A 104 16.48 3.06 -17.66
N LYS A 105 17.00 1.91 -18.08
CA LYS A 105 18.43 1.76 -18.40
C LYS A 105 18.88 2.64 -19.55
N ALA A 106 18.06 2.78 -20.58
CA ALA A 106 18.36 3.64 -21.72
C ALA A 106 18.39 5.12 -21.31
N LEU A 107 17.55 5.52 -20.34
CA LEU A 107 17.58 6.86 -19.77
C LEU A 107 18.83 7.08 -18.91
N GLU A 108 19.16 6.12 -18.05
CA GLU A 108 20.38 6.15 -17.23
C GLU A 108 21.66 6.27 -18.07
N ALA A 109 21.74 5.52 -19.18
CA ALA A 109 22.87 5.57 -20.11
C ALA A 109 23.01 6.91 -20.87
N LYS A 110 21.93 7.70 -20.97
CA LYS A 110 21.96 9.03 -21.60
C LYS A 110 22.30 10.15 -20.63
N MET A 111 22.27 9.88 -19.33
CA MET A 111 22.61 10.88 -18.32
C MET A 111 24.12 10.96 -18.18
N ALA A 112 24.64 12.18 -18.05
CA ALA A 112 26.04 12.39 -17.71
C ALA A 112 26.34 11.68 -16.38
N THR A 113 27.37 10.84 -16.40
CA THR A 113 27.81 10.15 -15.20
C THR A 113 28.58 11.12 -14.31
N LYS A 114 28.73 10.72 -13.05
CA LYS A 114 29.57 11.47 -12.10
C LYS A 114 31.01 11.58 -12.58
N ASP A 115 31.50 10.59 -13.30
CA ASP A 115 32.88 10.57 -13.80
C ASP A 115 33.04 11.50 -15.01
N ASP A 116 32.05 11.59 -15.91
CA ASP A 116 32.05 12.57 -17.01
C ASP A 116 32.13 14.02 -16.48
N LEU A 117 31.39 14.30 -15.41
CA LEU A 117 31.41 15.61 -14.76
C LEU A 117 32.75 15.90 -14.09
N ARG A 118 33.36 14.90 -13.44
CA ARG A 118 34.70 15.03 -12.83
C ARG A 118 35.78 15.26 -13.87
N GLU A 119 35.72 14.60 -15.01
CA GLU A 119 36.66 14.83 -16.10
C GLU A 119 36.55 16.27 -16.61
N THR A 120 35.33 16.75 -16.81
CA THR A 120 35.06 18.13 -17.22
C THR A 120 35.56 19.13 -16.17
N GLU A 121 35.31 18.88 -14.89
CA GLU A 121 35.78 19.71 -13.76
C GLU A 121 37.31 19.81 -13.75
N ASN A 122 38.00 18.67 -13.87
CA ASN A 122 39.46 18.64 -13.90
C ASN A 122 40.03 19.40 -15.11
N MET A 123 39.41 19.24 -16.29
CA MET A 123 39.81 19.99 -17.49
C MET A 123 39.68 21.50 -17.26
N ILE A 124 38.57 21.95 -16.68
CA ILE A 124 38.35 23.37 -16.36
C ILE A 124 39.41 23.86 -15.38
N LEU A 125 39.70 23.11 -14.31
CA LEU A 125 40.74 23.49 -13.35
C LEU A 125 42.11 23.66 -14.03
N THR A 126 42.51 22.71 -14.88
CA THR A 126 43.80 22.81 -15.59
C THR A 126 43.87 23.99 -16.55
N GLU A 127 42.75 24.35 -17.19
CA GLU A 127 42.73 25.48 -18.11
C GLU A 127 42.72 26.82 -17.35
N VAL A 128 42.07 26.88 -16.19
CA VAL A 128 42.15 28.03 -15.28
C VAL A 128 43.58 28.26 -14.82
N ASP A 129 44.30 27.21 -14.42
CA ASP A 129 45.71 27.31 -14.01
C ASP A 129 46.58 27.86 -15.15
N ARG A 130 46.40 27.35 -16.37
CA ARG A 130 47.12 27.85 -17.57
C ARG A 130 46.83 29.31 -17.88
N ILE A 131 45.57 29.73 -17.75
CA ILE A 131 45.18 31.13 -17.98
C ILE A 131 45.82 32.04 -16.94
N GLN A 132 45.87 31.61 -15.67
CA GLN A 132 46.53 32.35 -14.61
C GLN A 132 48.02 32.51 -14.89
N GLU A 133 48.73 31.42 -15.20
CA GLU A 133 50.16 31.45 -15.52
C GLU A 133 50.46 32.42 -16.69
N ARG A 134 49.72 32.30 -17.80
CA ARG A 134 49.86 33.21 -18.93
C ARG A 134 49.57 34.67 -18.58
N SER A 135 48.59 34.92 -17.72
CA SER A 135 48.28 36.28 -17.28
C SER A 135 49.40 36.87 -16.43
N GLU A 136 50.01 36.07 -15.56
CA GLU A 136 51.14 36.49 -14.72
C GLU A 136 52.38 36.78 -15.57
N GLU A 137 52.66 35.94 -16.57
CA GLU A 137 53.73 36.17 -17.54
C GLU A 137 53.53 37.49 -18.31
N HIS A 138 52.34 37.70 -18.86
CA HIS A 138 52.01 38.94 -19.57
C HIS A 138 52.13 40.17 -18.67
N TYR A 139 51.72 40.06 -17.41
CA TYR A 139 51.87 41.15 -16.45
C TYR A 139 53.35 41.45 -16.17
N ALA A 140 54.18 40.43 -15.98
CA ALA A 140 55.62 40.59 -15.78
C ALA A 140 56.32 41.23 -17.00
N GLU A 141 55.93 40.84 -18.22
CA GLU A 141 56.43 41.43 -19.46
C GLU A 141 56.03 42.91 -19.57
N LEU A 142 54.77 43.23 -19.27
CA LEU A 142 54.27 44.62 -19.25
C LEU A 142 55.04 45.48 -18.25
N CYS A 143 55.25 45.01 -17.02
CA CYS A 143 56.06 45.70 -16.02
C CYS A 143 57.48 45.98 -16.51
N THR A 144 58.10 44.99 -17.16
CA THR A 144 59.43 45.12 -17.74
C THR A 144 59.45 46.18 -18.86
N ARG A 145 58.44 46.17 -19.73
CA ARG A 145 58.31 47.13 -20.83
C ARG A 145 58.07 48.56 -20.31
N ILE A 146 57.24 48.73 -19.28
CA ILE A 146 57.01 50.03 -18.63
C ILE A 146 58.34 50.56 -18.07
N ARG A 147 59.07 49.77 -17.28
CA ARG A 147 60.38 50.17 -16.74
C ARG A 147 61.36 50.58 -17.85
N ASN A 148 61.41 49.83 -18.95
CA ASN A 148 62.27 50.17 -20.09
C ASN A 148 61.86 51.48 -20.76
N LEU A 149 60.56 51.75 -20.87
CA LEU A 149 60.05 53.02 -21.42
C LEU A 149 60.35 54.19 -20.50
N GLU A 150 60.14 54.04 -19.19
CA GLU A 150 60.49 55.04 -18.18
C GLU A 150 61.98 55.42 -18.29
N ASN A 151 62.87 54.43 -18.32
CA ASN A 151 64.31 54.66 -18.52
C ASN A 151 64.62 55.40 -19.83
N LYS A 152 64.00 55.00 -20.95
CA LYS A 152 64.18 55.68 -22.25
C LYS A 152 63.66 57.12 -22.23
N VAL A 153 62.56 57.40 -21.52
CA VAL A 153 62.02 58.76 -21.39
C VAL A 153 62.98 59.64 -20.59
N VAL A 154 63.50 59.15 -19.46
CA VAL A 154 64.48 59.86 -18.62
C VAL A 154 65.71 60.24 -19.43
N VAL A 155 66.35 59.27 -20.09
CA VAL A 155 67.57 59.52 -20.88
C VAL A 155 67.33 60.55 -22.00
N ARG A 156 66.18 60.48 -22.69
CA ARG A 156 65.85 61.47 -23.73
C ARG A 156 65.64 62.87 -23.14
N SER A 157 65.00 62.98 -21.98
CA SER A 157 64.82 64.29 -21.32
C SER A 157 66.16 64.92 -20.92
N GLU A 158 67.08 64.13 -20.36
CA GLU A 158 68.43 64.57 -20.01
C GLU A 158 69.19 65.02 -21.27
N GLN A 159 69.14 64.24 -22.36
CA GLN A 159 69.78 64.60 -23.62
C GLN A 159 69.22 65.90 -24.21
N SER A 160 67.90 66.12 -24.14
CA SER A 160 67.27 67.37 -24.58
C SER A 160 67.76 68.57 -23.76
N THR A 161 67.88 68.45 -22.44
CA THR A 161 68.43 69.50 -21.58
C THR A 161 69.89 69.80 -21.92
N ILE A 162 70.71 68.77 -22.14
CA ILE A 162 72.11 68.92 -22.54
C ILE A 162 72.21 69.68 -23.88
N ASN A 163 71.39 69.30 -24.87
CA ASN A 163 71.41 69.96 -26.18
C ASN A 163 71.09 71.46 -26.07
N LEU A 164 70.11 71.84 -25.24
CA LEU A 164 69.77 73.25 -25.00
C LEU A 164 70.92 74.00 -24.33
N LEU A 165 71.58 73.40 -23.34
CA LEU A 165 72.76 73.99 -22.69
C LEU A 165 73.92 74.19 -23.68
N VAL A 166 74.16 73.22 -24.57
CA VAL A 166 75.18 73.32 -25.62
C VAL A 166 74.88 74.48 -26.56
N GLU A 167 73.62 74.65 -26.95
CA GLU A 167 73.19 75.77 -27.80
C GLU A 167 73.41 77.12 -27.12
N VAL A 168 72.96 77.27 -25.86
CA VAL A 168 73.17 78.50 -25.08
C VAL A 168 74.66 78.81 -24.90
N VAL A 169 75.50 77.82 -24.57
CA VAL A 169 76.95 78.00 -24.42
C VAL A 169 77.60 78.40 -25.74
N SER A 170 77.15 77.82 -26.86
CA SER A 170 77.67 78.16 -28.20
C SER A 170 77.35 79.62 -28.55
N THR A 171 76.14 80.09 -28.24
CA THR A 171 75.75 81.50 -28.42
C THR A 171 76.60 82.43 -27.54
N LEU A 172 76.71 82.13 -26.24
CA LEU A 172 77.53 82.92 -25.31
C LEU A 172 79.00 82.98 -25.74
N LYS A 173 79.56 81.86 -26.24
CA LYS A 173 80.93 81.83 -26.76
C LYS A 173 81.09 82.81 -27.93
N THR A 174 80.15 82.78 -28.87
CA THR A 174 80.13 83.69 -30.03
C THR A 174 80.06 85.15 -29.59
N ASP A 175 79.19 85.47 -28.62
CA ASP A 175 79.05 86.83 -28.09
C ASP A 175 80.32 87.31 -27.39
N VAL A 176 80.96 86.44 -26.58
CA VAL A 176 82.23 86.76 -25.91
C VAL A 176 83.34 87.00 -26.93
N GLU A 177 83.44 86.19 -27.98
CA GLU A 177 84.40 86.39 -29.07
C GLU A 177 84.16 87.72 -29.80
N TYR A 178 82.90 88.05 -30.08
CA TYR A 178 82.52 89.35 -30.67
C TYR A 178 82.90 90.53 -29.76
N LEU A 179 82.60 90.45 -28.47
CA LEU A 179 82.96 91.50 -27.50
C LEU A 179 84.48 91.65 -27.35
N LYS A 180 85.23 90.54 -27.30
CA LYS A 180 86.71 90.55 -27.27
C LYS A 180 87.27 91.26 -28.51
N ALA A 181 86.74 90.97 -29.69
CA ALA A 181 87.17 91.63 -30.93
C ALA A 181 86.87 93.14 -30.96
N LYS A 182 85.85 93.60 -30.23
CA LYS A 182 85.44 95.01 -30.19
C LYS A 182 86.20 95.85 -29.15
N ILE A 183 86.79 95.21 -28.15
CA ILE A 183 87.54 95.84 -27.05
C ILE A 183 89.06 95.81 -27.33
N SER A 184 89.53 94.95 -28.25
CA SER A 184 90.90 94.94 -28.76
C SER A 184 91.12 95.99 -29.84
#